data_AF-A0A392NCJ7-F1
#
_entry.id   AF-A0A392NCJ7-F1
#
_cell.length_a   1.000
_cell.length_b   1.000
_cell.length_c   1.000
_cell.angle_alpha   90.00
_cell.angle_beta   90.00
_cell.angle_gamma   90.00
#
_symmetry.space_group_name_H-M   'P 1'
#
loop_
_entity.id
_entity.type
_entity.pdbx_description
1 polymer ?
#
loop_
_entity_poly.entity_id
_entity_poly.type
_entity_poly.pdbx_seq_one_letter_code
_entity_poly.pdbx_strand_id
1 'polypeptide(L)'
;MFDSIQKLTVNGGGSIDGNGNIWWQNSCKKNKKLPCKNAPTALTLYKCNNLVVEDLTIKNGQQIHIQFQNSANVRVSGLNVTSPEDSPNTDGIHVTNTQNIQISNSIIGT
;
A
#
# COMPACT_ATOMS: atom_id res chain seq x y z
N MET A 1 6.96 3.30 7.13
CA MET A 1 5.99 2.65 8.04
C MET A 1 5.64 3.63 9.13
N PHE A 2 4.38 3.66 9.55
CA PHE A 2 3.93 4.29 10.79
C PHE A 2 3.45 3.20 11.75
N ASP A 3 3.79 3.32 13.03
CA ASP A 3 3.53 2.29 14.05
C ASP A 3 2.92 2.92 15.31
N SER A 4 1.80 2.37 15.76
CA SER A 4 1.19 2.64 17.07
C SER A 4 0.83 4.12 17.29
N ILE A 5 0.40 4.80 16.22
CA ILE A 5 0.03 6.23 16.25
C ILE A 5 -1.48 6.39 16.42
N GLN A 6 -1.90 7.29 17.31
CA GLN A 6 -3.30 7.70 17.46
C GLN A 6 -3.57 8.99 16.67
N LYS A 7 -4.72 9.09 16.02
CA LYS A 7 -5.19 10.31 15.33
C LYS A 7 -4.23 10.82 14.25
N LEU A 8 -3.61 9.90 13.52
CA LEU A 8 -2.77 10.24 12.37
C LEU A 8 -3.64 10.69 11.18
N THR A 9 -3.27 11.81 10.56
CA THR A 9 -3.83 12.24 9.27
C THR A 9 -2.70 12.29 8.24
N VAL A 10 -2.88 11.60 7.12
CA VAL A 10 -1.98 11.64 5.95
C VAL A 10 -2.76 12.26 4.79
N ASN A 11 -2.33 13.43 4.33
CA ASN A 11 -2.99 14.15 3.23
C ASN A 11 -2.00 15.02 2.42
N GLY A 12 -2.50 15.68 1.37
CA GLY A 12 -1.77 16.75 0.67
C GLY A 12 -1.59 16.57 -0.84
N GLY A 13 -2.20 15.55 -1.48
CA GLY A 13 -2.13 15.36 -2.94
C GLY A 13 -0.80 14.77 -3.44
N GLY A 14 0.15 14.50 -2.53
CA GLY A 14 1.49 14.05 -2.85
C GLY A 14 1.56 12.59 -3.36
N SER A 15 2.77 12.17 -3.74
CA SER A 15 3.04 10.81 -4.21
C SER A 15 4.09 10.11 -3.34
N ILE A 16 3.85 8.84 -3.03
CA ILE A 16 4.84 7.91 -2.48
C ILE A 16 5.21 6.91 -3.58
N ASP A 17 6.49 6.85 -3.95
CA ASP A 17 7.00 5.88 -4.93
C ASP A 17 7.75 4.74 -4.24
N GLY A 18 7.25 3.51 -4.38
CA GLY A 18 7.87 2.30 -3.84
C GLY A 18 9.15 1.88 -4.57
N ASN A 19 9.44 2.42 -5.75
CA ASN A 19 10.60 2.04 -6.56
C ASN A 19 10.68 0.51 -6.80
N GLY A 20 9.55 -0.11 -7.12
CA GLY A 20 9.39 -1.57 -7.22
C GLY A 20 10.24 -2.27 -8.29
N ASN A 21 10.79 -1.55 -9.28
CA ASN A 21 11.44 -2.16 -10.44
C ASN A 21 12.51 -3.22 -10.10
N ILE A 22 13.39 -2.94 -9.13
CA ILE A 22 14.43 -3.91 -8.74
C ILE A 22 13.84 -5.16 -8.10
N TRP A 23 12.74 -5.05 -7.36
CA TRP A 23 12.04 -6.17 -6.75
C TRP A 23 11.34 -7.02 -7.81
N TRP A 24 10.73 -6.36 -8.78
CA TRP A 24 10.02 -7.01 -9.88
C TRP A 24 10.95 -7.82 -10.79
N GLN A 25 12.12 -7.27 -11.12
CA GLN A 25 13.14 -7.96 -11.91
C GLN A 25 13.65 -9.24 -11.24
N ASN A 26 13.70 -9.24 -9.90
CA ASN A 26 14.16 -10.37 -9.09
C ASN A 26 13.02 -11.27 -8.60
N SER A 27 11.80 -11.07 -9.09
CA SER A 27 10.63 -11.84 -8.66
C SER A 27 10.57 -13.21 -9.34
N CYS A 28 10.26 -14.26 -8.58
CA CYS A 28 9.97 -15.58 -9.12
C CYS A 28 8.77 -15.58 -10.09
N LYS A 29 7.91 -14.56 -10.03
CA LYS A 29 6.78 -14.38 -10.94
C LYS A 29 7.21 -13.90 -12.34
N LYS A 30 8.30 -13.15 -12.45
CA LYS A 30 8.93 -12.81 -13.74
C LYS A 30 9.87 -13.91 -14.21
N ASN A 31 10.61 -14.54 -13.29
CA ASN A 31 11.53 -15.63 -13.61
C ASN A 31 11.37 -16.80 -12.62
N LYS A 32 10.73 -17.88 -13.07
CA LYS A 32 10.46 -19.09 -12.25
C LYS A 32 11.70 -19.81 -11.73
N LYS A 33 12.90 -19.49 -12.24
CA LYS A 33 14.18 -20.02 -11.73
C LYS A 33 14.63 -19.31 -10.45
N LEU A 34 14.11 -18.12 -10.15
CA LEU A 34 14.42 -17.38 -8.94
C LEU A 34 13.58 -17.89 -7.76
N PRO A 35 14.12 -17.86 -6.53
CA PRO A 35 13.34 -18.20 -5.35
C PRO A 35 12.21 -17.17 -5.14
N CYS A 36 11.03 -17.65 -4.74
CA CYS A 36 9.94 -16.75 -4.35
C CYS A 36 10.26 -16.09 -3.01
N LYS A 37 10.49 -14.79 -3.04
CA LYS A 37 10.80 -13.96 -1.87
C LYS A 37 9.76 -12.86 -1.74
N ASN A 38 9.42 -12.51 -0.50
CA ASN A 38 8.61 -11.34 -0.23
C ASN A 38 9.40 -10.07 -0.53
N ALA A 39 8.71 -9.03 -0.93
CA ALA A 39 9.24 -7.69 -1.11
C ALA A 39 8.52 -6.70 -0.16
N PRO A 40 9.08 -5.53 0.12
CA PRO A 40 8.49 -4.56 1.02
C PRO A 40 7.11 -4.05 0.56
N THR A 41 6.36 -3.53 1.52
CA THR A 41 5.16 -2.72 1.27
C THR A 41 5.58 -1.26 1.16
N ALA A 42 5.05 -0.50 0.19
CA ALA A 42 5.43 0.90 -0.01
C ALA A 42 4.98 1.78 1.17
N LEU A 43 3.78 1.57 1.70
CA LEU A 43 3.28 2.22 2.92
C LEU A 43 2.57 1.23 3.85
N THR A 44 3.08 1.08 5.07
CA THR A 44 2.42 0.29 6.13
C THR A 44 1.96 1.20 7.25
N LEU A 45 0.68 1.12 7.61
CA LEU A 45 0.05 1.76 8.74
C LEU A 45 -0.35 0.67 9.74
N TYR A 46 0.49 0.50 10.77
CA TYR A 46 0.40 -0.58 11.74
C TYR A 46 -0.03 -0.05 13.10
N LYS A 47 -1.06 -0.65 13.70
CA LYS A 47 -1.60 -0.24 15.01
C LYS A 47 -1.99 1.24 15.08
N CYS A 48 -2.37 1.82 13.94
CA CYS A 48 -2.81 3.21 13.86
C CYS A 48 -4.33 3.29 14.06
N ASN A 49 -4.82 3.97 15.11
CA ASN A 49 -6.26 4.11 15.33
C ASN A 49 -6.72 5.55 15.14
N ASN A 50 -7.99 5.71 14.73
CA ASN A 50 -8.58 7.00 14.34
C ASN A 50 -7.77 7.65 13.21
N LEU A 51 -7.49 6.87 12.18
CA LEU A 51 -6.59 7.19 11.09
C LEU A 51 -7.35 7.77 9.90
N VAL A 52 -6.82 8.85 9.32
CA VAL A 52 -7.32 9.45 8.08
C VAL A 52 -6.22 9.42 7.02
N VAL A 53 -6.55 8.89 5.83
CA VAL A 53 -5.72 8.94 4.63
C VAL A 53 -6.54 9.58 3.52
N GLU A 54 -6.11 10.75 3.04
CA GLU A 54 -6.84 11.54 2.05
C GLU A 54 -5.94 11.99 0.91
N ASP A 55 -6.44 11.93 -0.31
CA ASP A 55 -5.81 12.51 -1.50
C ASP A 55 -4.32 12.15 -1.60
N LEU A 56 -4.04 10.85 -1.65
CA LEU A 56 -2.68 10.31 -1.67
C LEU A 56 -2.49 9.44 -2.90
N THR A 57 -1.36 9.63 -3.59
CA THR A 57 -0.95 8.73 -4.67
C THR A 57 0.14 7.78 -4.19
N ILE A 58 0.01 6.48 -4.50
CA ILE A 58 1.04 5.48 -4.22
C ILE A 58 1.40 4.77 -5.52
N LYS A 59 2.67 4.80 -5.89
CA LYS A 59 3.18 4.28 -7.15
C LYS A 59 4.16 3.15 -6.93
N ASN A 60 4.21 2.22 -7.87
CA ASN A 60 5.29 1.24 -8.02
C ASN A 60 5.59 0.47 -6.71
N GLY A 61 4.54 -0.06 -6.07
CA GLY A 61 4.70 -0.87 -4.86
C GLY A 61 5.62 -2.07 -5.12
N GLN A 62 6.56 -2.34 -4.20
CA GLN A 62 7.49 -3.45 -4.38
C GLN A 62 6.77 -4.81 -4.30
N GLN A 63 5.74 -4.91 -3.44
CA GLN A 63 4.78 -6.03 -3.39
C GLN A 63 3.34 -5.55 -3.12
N ILE A 64 3.17 -4.68 -2.12
CA ILE A 64 1.89 -4.11 -1.70
C ILE A 64 2.04 -2.59 -1.72
N HIS A 65 1.06 -1.85 -2.23
CA HIS A 65 1.13 -0.38 -2.25
C HIS A 65 0.85 0.20 -0.87
N ILE A 66 -0.30 -0.15 -0.27
CA ILE A 66 -0.63 0.27 1.09
C ILE A 66 -1.20 -0.87 1.92
N GLN A 67 -0.76 -0.96 3.17
CA GLN A 67 -1.25 -1.92 4.13
C GLN A 67 -1.77 -1.23 5.39
N PHE A 68 -2.96 -1.61 5.83
CA PHE A 68 -3.54 -1.27 7.13
C PHE A 68 -3.57 -2.54 7.98
N GLN A 69 -2.86 -2.53 9.11
CA GLN A 69 -2.73 -3.73 9.93
C GLN A 69 -2.92 -3.43 11.42
N ASN A 70 -3.74 -4.24 12.10
CA ASN A 70 -4.03 -4.12 13.54
C ASN A 70 -4.58 -2.72 13.94
N SER A 71 -5.34 -2.09 13.05
CA SER A 71 -5.85 -0.71 13.20
C SER A 71 -7.34 -0.66 13.53
N ALA A 72 -7.84 0.48 14.00
CA ALA A 72 -9.27 0.70 14.22
C ALA A 72 -9.72 2.11 13.84
N ASN A 73 -10.95 2.24 13.30
CA ASN A 73 -11.55 3.50 12.87
C ASN A 73 -10.66 4.22 11.84
N VAL A 74 -10.61 3.65 10.63
CA VAL A 74 -9.76 4.12 9.54
C VAL A 74 -10.64 4.69 8.43
N ARG A 75 -10.34 5.90 7.96
CA ARG A 75 -11.00 6.50 6.80
C ARG A 75 -9.99 6.77 5.70
N VAL A 76 -10.24 6.21 4.52
CA VAL A 76 -9.42 6.36 3.32
C VAL A 76 -10.30 6.94 2.22
N SER A 77 -9.89 8.05 1.61
CA SER A 77 -10.58 8.62 0.46
C SER A 77 -9.63 9.30 -0.51
N GLY A 78 -9.93 9.29 -1.81
CA GLY A 78 -9.06 9.94 -2.80
C GLY A 78 -7.72 9.23 -3.01
N LEU A 79 -7.63 7.92 -2.71
CA LEU A 79 -6.40 7.16 -2.92
C LEU A 79 -6.24 6.84 -4.41
N ASN A 80 -5.08 7.15 -4.98
CA ASN A 80 -4.71 6.77 -6.34
C ASN A 80 -3.53 5.78 -6.30
N VAL A 81 -3.76 4.55 -6.71
CA VAL A 81 -2.75 3.49 -6.73
C VAL A 81 -2.41 3.15 -8.17
N THR A 82 -1.13 3.21 -8.53
CA THR A 82 -0.67 2.97 -9.91
C THR A 82 0.61 2.14 -9.98
N SER A 83 0.65 1.12 -10.82
CA SER A 83 1.88 0.42 -11.26
C SER A 83 1.85 0.11 -12.77
N PRO A 84 2.99 -0.20 -13.40
CA PRO A 84 3.03 -0.71 -14.76
C PRO A 84 2.26 -2.04 -14.89
N GLU A 85 1.62 -2.27 -16.04
CA GLU A 85 0.80 -3.45 -16.32
C GLU A 85 1.57 -4.78 -16.15
N ASP A 86 2.89 -4.77 -16.39
CA ASP A 86 3.74 -5.95 -16.28
C ASP A 86 4.35 -6.15 -14.88
N SER A 87 3.88 -5.40 -13.87
CA SER A 87 4.38 -5.49 -12.50
C SER A 87 3.92 -6.80 -11.80
N PRO A 88 4.82 -7.58 -11.18
CA PRO A 88 4.50 -8.85 -10.57
C PRO A 88 3.95 -8.69 -9.14
N ASN A 89 2.68 -9.07 -8.94
CA ASN A 89 1.94 -9.08 -7.66
C ASN A 89 1.60 -7.71 -7.09
N THR A 90 0.31 -7.46 -6.89
CA THR A 90 -0.26 -6.13 -7.13
C THR A 90 -1.38 -5.81 -6.14
N ASP A 91 -1.22 -6.18 -4.87
CA ASP A 91 -2.18 -5.74 -3.86
C ASP A 91 -2.13 -4.20 -3.80
N GLY A 92 -3.20 -3.55 -4.24
CA GLY A 92 -3.35 -2.11 -4.13
C GLY A 92 -3.51 -1.73 -2.66
N ILE A 93 -4.58 -2.20 -2.04
CA ILE A 93 -4.85 -1.98 -0.62
C ILE A 93 -4.97 -3.33 0.09
N HIS A 94 -4.12 -3.55 1.08
CA HIS A 94 -4.14 -4.74 1.91
C HIS A 94 -4.63 -4.40 3.32
N VAL A 95 -5.67 -5.09 3.80
CA VAL A 95 -6.26 -4.85 5.13
C VAL A 95 -6.16 -6.12 5.97
N THR A 96 -5.54 -6.03 7.13
CA THR A 96 -5.34 -7.16 8.04
C THR A 96 -5.72 -6.77 9.46
N ASN A 97 -6.52 -7.59 10.15
CA ASN A 97 -6.88 -7.40 11.57
C ASN A 97 -7.30 -5.96 11.92
N THR A 98 -8.04 -5.30 11.02
CA THR A 98 -8.41 -3.89 11.15
C THR A 98 -9.93 -3.78 11.30
N GLN A 99 -10.40 -2.96 12.23
CA GLN A 99 -11.82 -2.77 12.55
C GLN A 99 -12.31 -1.40 12.08
N ASN A 100 -13.53 -1.32 11.54
CA ASN A 100 -14.17 -0.07 11.11
C ASN A 100 -13.30 0.74 10.12
N ILE A 101 -12.94 0.11 9.01
CA ILE A 101 -12.27 0.79 7.89
C ILE A 101 -13.27 1.16 6.80
N GLN A 102 -13.22 2.40 6.34
CA GLN A 102 -13.96 2.88 5.18
C GLN A 102 -12.97 3.32 4.11
N ILE A 103 -13.14 2.80 2.89
CA ILE A 103 -12.36 3.17 1.71
C ILE A 103 -13.36 3.65 0.65
N SER A 104 -13.18 4.88 0.15
CA SER A 104 -14.07 5.47 -0.85
C SER A 104 -13.30 6.30 -1.88
N ASN A 105 -13.94 6.64 -3.00
CA ASN A 105 -13.43 7.59 -4.01
C ASN A 105 -11.97 7.31 -4.41
N SER A 106 -11.61 6.05 -4.64
CA SER A 106 -10.24 5.63 -4.90
C SER A 106 -10.12 4.99 -6.29
N ILE A 107 -8.98 5.21 -6.95
CA ILE A 107 -8.63 4.61 -8.24
C ILE A 107 -7.49 3.64 -8.00
N ILE A 108 -7.64 2.38 -8.41
CA ILE A 108 -6.65 1.34 -8.20
C ILE A 108 -6.34 0.69 -9.56
N GLY A 109 -5.12 0.93 -10.05
CA GLY A 109 -4.55 0.26 -11.21
C GLY A 109 -3.20 -0.33 -10.82
N THR A 110 -3.05 -1.64 -10.91
CA THR A 110 -1.88 -2.34 -10.37
C THR A 110 -1.40 -3.40 -11.32
#